data_AF-A0A1B6G5D6-F1
#
_entry.id   AF-A0A1B6G5D6-F1
#
_cell.length_a   1.000
_cell.length_b   1.000
_cell.length_c   1.000
_cell.angle_alpha   90.00
_cell.angle_beta   90.00
_cell.angle_gamma   90.00
#
_symmetry.space_group_name_H-M   'P 1'
#
loop_
_entity.id
_entity.type
_entity.pdbx_description
1 polymer ?
#
loop_
_entity_poly.entity_id
_entity_poly.type
_entity_poly.pdbx_seq_one_letter_code
_entity_poly.pdbx_strand_id
1 'polypeptide(L)'
;MKLLFLVNVFYCILLSRGFESSSKDYKHLDGKIAKVIMRPTKEKWDKMLESMEVYIKKLKDPGLILAEDCDKNKAIIIGILKDGCPNFVNLAVDEENLLNEVQLTKRQLYRFYELRNNTKKTWDEFKLTCAKQNVTM
;
A
#
# COMPACT_ATOMS: atom_id res chain seq x y z
N MET A 1 24.99 -18.96 -29.45
CA MET A 1 25.33 -18.13 -28.28
C MET A 1 24.85 -16.67 -28.44
N LYS A 2 23.57 -16.45 -28.80
CA LYS A 2 22.95 -15.11 -28.92
C LYS A 2 21.56 -15.04 -28.24
N LEU A 3 20.94 -16.19 -27.97
CA LEU A 3 19.61 -16.29 -27.35
C LEU A 3 19.64 -16.00 -25.84
N LEU A 4 20.69 -16.41 -25.13
CA LEU A 4 20.84 -16.22 -23.68
C LEU A 4 20.98 -14.75 -23.25
N PHE A 5 21.53 -13.90 -24.11
CA PHE A 5 21.65 -12.46 -23.83
C PHE A 5 20.31 -11.73 -23.92
N LEU A 6 19.43 -12.12 -24.85
CA LEU A 6 18.12 -11.50 -25.00
C LEU A 6 17.18 -11.83 -23.83
N VAL A 7 17.24 -13.06 -23.30
CA VAL A 7 16.43 -13.46 -22.13
C VAL A 7 16.86 -12.67 -20.88
N ASN A 8 18.16 -12.41 -20.71
CA ASN A 8 18.67 -11.63 -19.58
C ASN A 8 18.29 -10.14 -19.67
N VAL A 9 18.33 -9.55 -20.87
CA VAL A 9 17.90 -8.15 -21.08
C VAL A 9 16.39 -8.00 -20.88
N PHE A 10 15.57 -8.96 -21.32
CA PHE A 10 14.13 -8.95 -21.05
C PHE A 10 13.81 -9.15 -19.56
N TYR A 11 14.58 -9.96 -18.83
CA TYR A 11 14.42 -10.11 -17.38
C TYR A 11 14.76 -8.80 -16.66
N CYS A 12 15.82 -8.11 -17.07
CA CYS A 12 16.15 -6.78 -16.56
C CYS A 12 15.09 -5.73 -16.91
N ILE A 13 14.49 -5.75 -18.11
CA ILE A 13 13.44 -4.80 -18.51
C ILE A 13 12.11 -5.07 -17.78
N LEU A 14 11.79 -6.34 -17.51
CA LEU A 14 10.61 -6.72 -16.72
C LEU A 14 10.79 -6.38 -15.23
N LEU A 15 12.01 -6.50 -14.70
CA LEU A 15 12.36 -6.06 -13.35
C LEU A 15 12.53 -4.52 -13.24
N SER A 16 12.82 -3.84 -14.35
CA SER A 16 12.99 -2.39 -14.41
C SER A 16 11.71 -1.63 -14.78
N ARG A 17 10.53 -2.28 -14.81
CA ARG A 17 9.30 -1.58 -14.42
C ARG A 17 9.32 -1.34 -12.92
N GLY A 18 10.38 -0.69 -12.45
CA GLY A 18 10.39 0.01 -11.18
C GLY A 18 9.19 0.92 -11.25
N PHE A 19 8.18 0.60 -10.45
CA PHE A 19 7.05 1.47 -10.23
C PHE A 19 7.69 2.81 -9.85
N GLU A 20 7.58 3.84 -10.69
CA GLU A 20 7.96 5.19 -10.28
C GLU A 20 6.94 5.63 -9.24
N SER A 21 7.07 5.07 -8.04
CA SER A 21 6.22 5.35 -6.91
C SER A 21 6.84 6.53 -6.19
N SER A 22 6.08 7.60 -6.04
CA SER A 22 6.43 8.69 -5.13
C SER A 22 5.79 8.46 -3.77
N SER A 23 6.29 9.12 -2.73
CA SER A 23 5.62 9.16 -1.43
C SER A 23 4.20 9.74 -1.55
N LYS A 24 3.99 10.67 -2.48
CA LYS A 24 2.66 11.26 -2.77
C LYS A 24 1.65 10.21 -3.24
N ASP A 25 2.09 9.14 -3.90
CA ASP A 25 1.17 8.09 -4.34
C ASP A 25 0.59 7.30 -3.16
N TYR A 26 1.37 7.11 -2.09
CA TYR A 26 0.90 6.50 -0.86
C TYR A 26 -0.13 7.39 -0.17
N LYS A 27 0.20 8.68 -0.03
CA LYS A 27 -0.73 9.66 0.54
C LYS A 27 -2.02 9.79 -0.25
N HIS A 28 -1.93 9.78 -1.58
CA HIS A 28 -3.09 9.82 -2.46
C HIS A 28 -3.95 8.57 -2.31
N LEU A 29 -3.32 7.39 -2.25
CA LEU A 29 -4.02 6.12 -2.08
C LEU A 29 -4.70 6.03 -0.70
N ASP A 30 -4.03 6.45 0.38
CA ASP A 30 -4.61 6.58 1.72
C ASP A 30 -5.84 7.49 1.69
N GLY A 31 -5.71 8.69 1.12
CA GLY A 31 -6.82 9.64 1.00
C GLY A 31 -8.00 9.08 0.18
N LYS A 32 -7.74 8.33 -0.89
CA LYS A 32 -8.78 7.68 -1.70
C LYS A 32 -9.52 6.61 -0.90
N ILE A 33 -8.81 5.78 -0.15
CA ILE A 33 -9.38 4.74 0.70
C ILE A 33 -10.22 5.39 1.82
N ALA A 34 -9.64 6.35 2.55
CA ALA A 34 -10.29 7.09 3.61
C ALA A 34 -11.61 7.74 3.15
N LYS A 35 -11.60 8.36 1.96
CA LYS A 35 -12.80 8.99 1.39
C LYS A 35 -13.94 8.01 1.15
N VAL A 36 -13.64 6.78 0.73
CA VAL A 36 -14.67 5.74 0.54
C VAL A 36 -15.17 5.23 1.88
N ILE A 37 -14.31 5.05 2.88
CA ILE A 37 -14.74 4.65 4.23
C ILE A 37 -15.73 5.67 4.82
N MET A 38 -15.45 6.97 4.67
CA MET A 38 -16.32 8.04 5.18
C MET A 38 -17.63 8.20 4.39
N ARG A 39 -17.64 7.83 3.10
CA ARG A 39 -18.81 7.97 2.20
C ARG A 39 -18.97 6.71 1.34
N PRO A 40 -19.38 5.60 1.96
CA PRO A 40 -19.40 4.30 1.31
C PRO A 40 -20.52 4.19 0.30
N THR A 41 -20.22 3.57 -0.84
CA THR A 41 -21.22 2.97 -1.72
C THR A 41 -20.76 1.56 -2.04
N LYS A 42 -21.70 0.64 -2.31
CA LYS A 42 -21.38 -0.76 -2.60
C LYS A 42 -20.30 -0.92 -3.69
N GLU A 43 -20.47 -0.20 -4.81
CA GLU A 43 -19.54 -0.20 -5.94
C GLU A 43 -18.15 0.35 -5.61
N LYS A 44 -18.09 1.37 -4.75
CA LYS A 44 -16.82 1.99 -4.35
C LYS A 44 -16.11 1.15 -3.29
N TRP A 45 -16.86 0.40 -2.48
CA TRP A 45 -16.31 -0.42 -1.41
C TRP A 45 -15.38 -1.50 -1.93
N ASP A 46 -15.81 -2.28 -2.93
CA ASP A 46 -14.97 -3.34 -3.50
C ASP A 46 -13.67 -2.79 -4.11
N LYS A 47 -13.76 -1.69 -4.86
CA LYS A 47 -12.59 -0.98 -5.40
C LYS A 47 -11.68 -0.41 -4.30
N MET A 48 -12.24 -0.05 -3.16
CA MET A 48 -11.48 0.39 -2.00
C MET A 48 -10.72 -0.77 -1.35
N LEU A 49 -11.33 -1.96 -1.23
CA LEU A 49 -10.64 -3.17 -0.76
C LEU A 49 -9.45 -3.52 -1.66
N GLU A 50 -9.63 -3.48 -2.98
CA GLU A 50 -8.53 -3.67 -3.94
C GLU A 50 -7.44 -2.60 -3.76
N SER A 51 -7.83 -1.35 -3.48
CA SER A 51 -6.88 -0.26 -3.23
C SER A 51 -6.07 -0.48 -1.94
N MET A 52 -6.67 -1.06 -0.89
CA MET A 52 -5.96 -1.46 0.32
C MET A 52 -4.94 -2.58 0.04
N GLU A 53 -5.30 -3.57 -0.78
CA GLU A 53 -4.39 -4.65 -1.18
C GLU A 53 -3.19 -4.11 -1.96
N VAL A 54 -3.43 -3.18 -2.90
CA VAL A 54 -2.36 -2.48 -3.62
C VAL A 54 -1.47 -1.70 -2.64
N TYR A 55 -2.06 -1.02 -1.65
CA TYR A 55 -1.29 -0.29 -0.64
C TYR A 55 -0.34 -1.22 0.12
N ILE A 56 -0.84 -2.35 0.62
CA ILE A 56 -0.04 -3.36 1.33
C ILE A 56 1.07 -3.90 0.43
N LYS A 57 0.74 -4.26 -0.81
CA LYS A 57 1.71 -4.81 -1.77
C LYS A 57 2.84 -3.82 -2.05
N LYS A 58 2.52 -2.54 -2.22
CA LYS A 58 3.50 -1.47 -2.45
C LYS A 58 4.42 -1.27 -1.25
N LEU A 59 3.87 -1.27 -0.03
CA LEU A 59 4.70 -1.18 1.18
C LEU A 59 5.67 -2.36 1.34
N LYS A 60 5.31 -3.55 0.85
CA LYS A 60 6.15 -4.75 0.88
C LYS A 60 7.09 -4.87 -0.31
N ASP A 61 7.08 -3.93 -1.25
CA ASP A 61 7.86 -4.04 -2.48
C ASP A 61 9.36 -4.08 -2.14
N PRO A 62 10.06 -5.19 -2.47
CA PRO A 62 11.50 -5.28 -2.25
C PRO A 62 12.27 -4.20 -3.01
N GLY A 63 11.77 -3.71 -4.14
CA GLY A 63 12.40 -2.61 -4.88
C GLY A 63 12.37 -1.29 -4.11
N LEU A 64 11.35 -1.07 -3.29
CA LEU A 64 11.28 0.05 -2.36
C LEU A 64 12.22 -0.19 -1.16
N ILE A 65 12.16 -1.39 -0.58
CA ILE A 65 12.80 -1.71 0.71
C ILE A 65 14.30 -1.99 0.59
N LEU A 66 14.79 -2.66 -0.46
CA LEU A 66 16.15 -3.19 -0.53
C LEU A 66 17.14 -2.27 -1.25
N ALA A 67 16.71 -1.10 -1.70
CA ALA A 67 17.59 -0.19 -2.43
C ALA A 67 18.42 0.66 -1.45
N GLU A 68 19.33 0.01 -0.71
CA GLU A 68 20.24 0.63 0.28
C GLU A 68 21.09 1.77 -0.33
N ASP A 69 21.27 1.76 -1.67
CA ASP A 69 22.10 2.71 -2.41
C ASP A 69 21.32 3.66 -3.34
N CYS A 70 19.99 3.71 -3.29
CA CYS A 70 19.21 4.61 -4.14
C CYS A 70 18.64 5.80 -3.35
N ASP A 71 19.27 6.97 -3.47
CA ASP A 71 18.82 8.22 -2.84
C ASP A 71 17.34 8.55 -3.18
N LYS A 72 16.88 8.19 -4.39
CA LYS A 72 15.47 8.31 -4.80
C LYS A 72 14.55 7.51 -3.88
N ASN A 73 14.90 6.26 -3.57
CA ASN A 73 14.09 5.39 -2.71
C ASN A 73 14.15 5.83 -1.26
N LYS A 74 15.31 6.30 -0.77
CA LYS A 74 15.41 6.93 0.56
C LYS A 74 14.48 8.14 0.68
N ALA A 75 14.46 9.02 -0.32
CA ALA A 75 13.57 10.19 -0.33
C ALA A 75 12.08 9.79 -0.32
N ILE A 76 11.71 8.74 -1.07
CA ILE A 76 10.35 8.19 -1.06
C ILE A 76 10.00 7.64 0.33
N ILE A 77 10.86 6.79 0.91
CA ILE A 77 10.67 6.19 2.23
C ILE A 77 10.51 7.29 3.30
N ILE A 78 11.40 8.28 3.34
CA ILE A 78 11.32 9.41 4.27
C ILE A 78 9.98 10.14 4.11
N GLY A 79 9.54 10.37 2.87
CA GLY A 79 8.24 10.97 2.60
C GLY A 79 7.08 10.16 3.17
N ILE A 80 7.10 8.84 2.99
CA ILE A 80 6.08 7.93 3.54
C ILE A 80 6.11 7.94 5.08
N LEU A 81 7.30 7.85 5.69
CA LEU A 81 7.48 7.88 7.15
C LEU A 81 6.95 9.19 7.75
N LYS A 82 7.18 10.32 7.07
CA LYS A 82 6.67 11.64 7.48
C LYS A 82 5.16 11.75 7.44
N ASP A 83 4.52 11.12 6.46
CA ASP A 83 3.05 11.05 6.40
C ASP A 83 2.47 10.12 7.48
N GLY A 84 3.28 9.19 8.01
CA GLY A 84 2.93 8.34 9.14
C GLY A 84 2.08 7.12 8.75
N CYS A 85 1.47 6.50 9.76
CA CYS A 85 0.60 5.34 9.55
C CYS A 85 -0.62 5.78 8.71
N PRO A 86 -1.06 4.99 7.71
CA PRO A 86 -2.18 5.37 6.85
C PRO A 86 -3.42 5.65 7.68
N ASN A 87 -4.10 6.77 7.40
CA ASN A 87 -5.23 7.22 8.20
C ASN A 87 -6.37 6.19 8.19
N PHE A 88 -6.60 5.51 7.06
CA PHE A 88 -7.67 4.52 6.93
C PHE A 88 -7.58 3.36 7.93
N VAL A 89 -6.39 3.10 8.50
CA VAL A 89 -6.18 2.06 9.52
C VAL A 89 -6.97 2.37 10.79
N ASN A 90 -7.10 3.65 11.16
CA ASN A 90 -7.68 4.07 12.43
C ASN A 90 -9.08 4.72 12.29
N LEU A 91 -9.62 4.81 11.08
CA LEU A 91 -10.95 5.39 10.88
C LEU A 91 -12.04 4.55 11.54
N ALA A 92 -12.89 5.19 12.33
CA ALA A 92 -14.12 4.56 12.82
C ALA A 92 -15.06 4.23 11.66
N VAL A 93 -15.81 3.14 11.82
CA VAL A 93 -16.75 2.66 10.79
C VAL A 93 -18.05 2.27 11.48
N ASP A 94 -19.17 2.72 10.93
CA ASP A 94 -20.50 2.35 11.37
C ASP A 94 -20.94 1.06 10.65
N GLU A 95 -20.73 -0.08 11.30
CA GLU A 95 -21.05 -1.39 10.73
C GLU A 95 -22.54 -1.58 10.46
N GLU A 96 -23.40 -1.01 11.30
CA GLU A 96 -24.84 -1.14 11.15
C GLU A 96 -25.30 -0.44 9.88
N ASN A 97 -24.88 0.81 9.68
CA ASN A 97 -25.14 1.54 8.45
C ASN A 97 -24.54 0.84 7.22
N LEU A 98 -23.33 0.26 7.33
CA LEU A 98 -22.72 -0.47 6.23
C LEU A 98 -23.50 -1.73 5.81
N LEU A 99 -24.03 -2.48 6.78
CA LEU A 99 -24.76 -3.72 6.50
C LEU A 99 -26.20 -3.44 6.06
N ASN A 100 -26.85 -2.45 6.66
CA ASN A 100 -28.28 -2.19 6.45
C ASN A 100 -28.54 -1.21 5.29
N GLU A 101 -27.87 -0.05 5.30
CA GLU A 101 -28.12 1.02 4.33
C GLU A 101 -27.28 0.86 3.06
N VAL A 102 -25.98 0.58 3.22
CA VAL A 102 -25.06 0.37 2.08
C VAL A 102 -25.19 -1.06 1.51
N GLN A 103 -25.82 -1.96 2.27
CA GLN A 103 -26.06 -3.36 1.90
C GLN A 103 -24.77 -4.11 1.58
N LEU A 104 -23.71 -3.87 2.37
CA LEU A 104 -22.51 -4.68 2.32
C LEU A 104 -22.75 -6.06 2.90
N THR A 105 -22.08 -7.06 2.34
CA THR A 105 -22.08 -8.40 2.90
C THR A 105 -21.16 -8.48 4.12
N LYS A 106 -21.47 -9.37 5.07
CA LYS A 106 -20.57 -9.69 6.18
C LYS A 106 -19.17 -10.09 5.71
N ARG A 107 -19.06 -10.72 4.53
CA ARG A 107 -17.79 -11.08 3.90
C ARG A 107 -16.98 -9.85 3.49
N GLN A 108 -17.61 -8.83 2.92
CA GLN A 108 -16.94 -7.58 2.56
C GLN A 108 -16.47 -6.81 3.80
N LEU A 109 -17.27 -6.80 4.86
CA LEU A 109 -16.90 -6.19 6.14
C LEU A 109 -15.75 -6.95 6.83
N TYR A 110 -15.80 -8.28 6.83
CA TYR A 110 -14.70 -9.11 7.34
C TYR A 110 -13.40 -8.85 6.57
N ARG A 111 -13.44 -8.87 5.23
CA ARG A 111 -12.26 -8.61 4.38
C ARG A 111 -11.69 -7.22 4.63
N PHE A 112 -12.53 -6.23 4.86
CA PHE A 112 -12.09 -4.89 5.25
C PHE A 112 -11.24 -4.91 6.54
N TYR A 113 -11.72 -5.58 7.59
CA TYR A 113 -10.97 -5.67 8.85
C TYR A 113 -9.67 -6.46 8.72
N GLU A 114 -9.69 -7.55 7.94
CA GLU A 114 -8.49 -8.30 7.62
C GLU A 114 -7.44 -7.43 6.93
N LEU A 115 -7.83 -6.66 5.90
CA LEU A 115 -6.94 -5.76 5.18
C LEU A 115 -6.45 -4.60 6.06
N ARG A 116 -7.31 -4.06 6.93
CA ARG A 116 -6.93 -3.04 7.91
C ARG A 116 -5.84 -3.55 8.86
N ASN A 117 -6.04 -4.72 9.43
CA ASN A 117 -5.07 -5.34 10.34
C ASN A 117 -3.76 -5.70 9.63
N ASN A 118 -3.85 -6.24 8.42
CA ASN A 118 -2.68 -6.57 7.60
C ASN A 118 -1.90 -5.30 7.22
N THR A 119 -2.59 -4.19 6.91
CA THR A 119 -1.95 -2.89 6.66
C THR A 119 -1.20 -2.41 7.91
N LYS A 120 -1.83 -2.47 9.09
CA LYS A 120 -1.20 -2.04 10.34
C LYS A 120 0.07 -2.84 10.63
N LYS A 121 -0.01 -4.17 10.52
CA LYS A 121 1.16 -5.05 10.67
C LYS A 121 2.25 -4.73 9.67
N THR A 122 1.89 -4.59 8.40
CA THR A 122 2.83 -4.25 7.30
C THR A 122 3.52 -2.91 7.54
N TRP A 123 2.79 -1.91 8.05
CA TRP A 123 3.35 -0.62 8.42
C TRP A 123 4.40 -0.73 9.52
N ASP A 124 4.12 -1.53 10.56
CA ASP A 124 5.06 -1.72 11.65
C ASP A 124 6.32 -2.48 11.19
N GLU A 125 6.17 -3.49 10.33
CA GLU A 125 7.29 -4.18 9.65
C GLU A 125 8.13 -3.26 8.75
N PHE A 126 7.46 -2.38 8.01
CA PHE A 126 8.10 -1.39 7.14
C PHE A 126 8.99 -0.44 7.96
N LYS A 127 8.45 0.17 9.03
CA LYS A 127 9.24 1.03 9.93
C LYS A 127 10.46 0.33 10.51
N LEU A 128 10.28 -0.90 10.98
CA LEU A 128 11.39 -1.69 11.55
C LEU A 128 12.49 -1.94 10.51
N THR A 129 12.10 -2.19 9.26
CA THR A 129 13.05 -2.40 8.17
C THR A 129 13.79 -1.11 7.82
N CYS A 130 13.08 0.02 7.70
CA CYS A 130 13.71 1.33 7.44
C CYS A 130 14.69 1.72 8.54
N ALA A 131 14.34 1.47 9.81
CA ALA A 131 15.23 1.72 10.95
C ALA A 131 16.52 0.89 10.89
N LYS A 132 16.44 -0.38 10.49
CA LYS A 132 17.64 -1.24 10.31
C LYS A 132 18.57 -0.74 9.20
N GLN A 133 18.02 -0.07 8.20
CA GLN A 133 18.77 0.50 7.08
C GLN A 133 19.25 1.94 7.34
N ASN A 134 19.11 2.44 8.57
CA ASN A 134 19.41 3.83 8.95
C ASN A 134 18.63 4.88 8.13
N VAL A 135 17.49 4.50 7.55
CA VAL A 135 16.54 5.43 6.94
C VAL A 135 15.54 5.84 8.00
N THR A 136 15.87 6.89 8.74
CA THR A 136 15.07 7.44 9.84
C THR A 136 14.61 8.86 9.53
N MET A 137 13.57 9.34 10.23
CA MET A 137 13.18 10.76 10.20
C MET A 137 14.09 11.60 11.09
#